data_AF-A0A8J8BY51-F1
#
_entry.id   AF-A0A8J8BY51-F1
#
_cell.length_a   1.000
_cell.length_b   1.000
_cell.length_c   1.000
_cell.angle_alpha   90.00
_cell.angle_beta   90.00
_cell.angle_gamma   90.00
#
_symmetry.space_group_name_H-M   'P 1'
#
loop_
_entity.id
_entity.type
_entity.pdbx_description
1 polymer ?
#
loop_
_entity_poly.entity_id
_entity_poly.type
_entity_poly.pdbx_seq_one_letter_code
_entity_poly.pdbx_strand_id
1 'polypeptide(L)'
;MYAFAPDEEFAKTLDEEDPLQVRDRFYIPDKTIYMDGNSLGLLSKDAEKSLFRVLTEWKTLEIKGWLEADPPWFYHAEKLGAMAAELVGAAPEE
;
A
#
# COMPACT_ATOMS: atom_id res chain seq x y z
N MET A 1 5.24 3.56 -30.25
CA MET A 1 6.64 3.84 -29.85
C MET A 1 6.68 5.32 -29.55
N TYR A 2 6.78 5.71 -28.29
CA TYR A 2 6.86 7.11 -27.90
C TYR A 2 8.19 7.69 -28.40
N ALA A 3 8.16 8.84 -29.06
CA ALA A 3 9.37 9.62 -29.33
C ALA A 3 9.77 10.32 -28.02
N PHE A 4 10.89 9.92 -27.44
CA PHE A 4 11.39 10.50 -26.19
C PHE A 4 11.85 11.95 -26.40
N ALA A 5 11.48 12.85 -25.48
CA ALA A 5 12.01 14.20 -25.38
C ALA A 5 12.43 14.53 -23.93
N PRO A 6 13.64 15.08 -23.69
CA PRO A 6 14.13 15.33 -22.33
C PRO A 6 13.72 16.72 -21.80
N ASP A 7 12.44 17.06 -21.85
CA ASP A 7 11.90 18.35 -21.40
C ASP A 7 10.72 18.20 -20.42
N GLU A 8 10.35 19.31 -19.77
CA GLU A 8 9.30 19.34 -18.74
C GLU A 8 7.90 19.04 -19.32
N GLU A 9 7.63 19.45 -20.56
CA GLU A 9 6.33 19.24 -21.21
C GLU A 9 6.10 17.76 -21.52
N PHE A 10 7.15 17.08 -21.97
CA PHE A 10 7.13 15.64 -22.15
C PHE A 10 6.85 14.91 -20.83
N ALA A 11 7.51 15.29 -19.74
CA ALA A 11 7.27 14.68 -18.42
C ALA A 11 5.82 14.88 -17.94
N LYS A 12 5.26 16.10 -18.08
CA LYS A 12 3.86 16.39 -17.73
C LYS A 12 2.86 15.57 -18.53
N THR A 13 3.12 15.37 -19.83
CA THR A 13 2.27 14.54 -20.68
C THR A 13 2.25 13.09 -20.17
N LEU A 14 3.40 12.55 -19.74
CA LEU A 14 3.47 11.21 -19.16
C LEU A 14 2.73 11.12 -17.81
N ASP A 15 2.80 12.16 -16.98
CA ASP A 15 2.04 12.22 -15.71
C ASP A 15 0.52 12.25 -15.97
N GLU A 16 0.05 12.97 -17.01
CA GLU A 16 -1.35 13.04 -17.39
C GLU A 16 -1.88 11.71 -17.98
N GLU A 17 -1.03 10.97 -18.69
CA GLU A 17 -1.36 9.67 -19.26
C GLU A 17 -1.24 8.49 -18.27
N ASP A 18 -0.68 8.71 -17.07
CA ASP A 18 -0.45 7.64 -16.10
C ASP A 18 -1.79 7.05 -15.57
N PRO A 19 -2.10 5.77 -15.85
CA PRO A 19 -3.29 5.13 -15.32
C PRO A 19 -3.21 4.90 -13.79
N LEU A 20 -2.02 4.98 -13.19
CA LEU A 20 -1.78 4.73 -11.77
C LEU A 20 -1.98 5.99 -10.93
N GLN A 21 -3.24 6.33 -10.68
CA GLN A 21 -3.65 7.46 -9.83
C GLN A 21 -3.55 7.12 -8.32
N VAL A 22 -2.37 6.67 -7.87
CA VAL A 22 -2.14 6.18 -6.48
C VAL A 22 -1.34 7.14 -5.61
N ARG A 23 -0.76 8.20 -6.18
CA ARG A 23 0.12 9.15 -5.49
C ARG A 23 -0.51 9.73 -4.21
N ASP A 24 -1.78 10.11 -4.28
CA ASP A 24 -2.50 10.72 -3.15
C ASP A 24 -2.80 9.76 -2.00
N ARG A 25 -2.49 8.46 -2.15
CA ARG A 25 -2.61 7.46 -1.08
C ARG A 25 -1.42 7.49 -0.12
N PHE A 26 -0.36 8.26 -0.41
CA PHE A 26 0.85 8.31 0.39
C PHE A 26 1.03 9.67 1.07
N TYR A 27 1.70 9.67 2.22
CA TYR A 27 2.18 10.87 2.87
C TYR A 27 3.52 11.28 2.25
N ILE A 28 3.48 12.27 1.36
CA ILE A 28 4.67 12.79 0.68
C ILE A 28 5.12 14.06 1.41
N PRO A 29 6.36 14.14 1.94
CA PRO A 29 6.86 15.35 2.55
C PRO A 29 6.89 16.53 1.57
N ASP A 30 6.54 17.72 2.06
CA ASP A 30 6.51 18.93 1.23
C ASP A 30 7.85 19.17 0.54
N LYS A 31 7.78 19.60 -0.73
CA LYS A 31 8.93 19.97 -1.57
C LYS A 31 10.03 18.91 -1.66
N THR A 32 9.68 17.63 -1.46
CA THR A 32 10.65 16.53 -1.46
C THR A 32 10.43 15.63 -2.68
N ILE A 33 11.51 15.35 -3.39
CA ILE A 33 11.55 14.30 -4.42
C ILE A 33 12.13 13.05 -3.75
N TYR A 34 11.24 12.16 -3.31
CA TYR A 34 11.63 10.97 -2.55
C TYR A 34 12.01 9.83 -3.51
N MET A 35 13.31 9.56 -3.63
CA MET A 35 13.88 8.55 -4.54
C MET A 35 14.52 7.35 -3.80
N ASP A 36 14.15 7.09 -2.54
CA ASP A 36 14.72 6.00 -1.73
C ASP A 36 13.65 5.02 -1.22
N GLY A 37 12.56 4.87 -2.00
CA GLY A 37 11.45 3.95 -1.69
C GLY A 37 11.85 2.47 -1.71
N ASN A 38 12.97 2.15 -2.34
CA ASN A 38 13.57 0.81 -2.33
C ASN A 38 14.18 0.44 -0.97
N SER A 39 14.61 1.43 -0.17
CA SER A 39 15.08 1.19 1.20
C SER A 39 13.92 1.20 2.17
N LEU A 40 13.12 2.27 2.15
CA LEU A 40 11.93 2.42 2.98
C LEU A 40 10.81 3.11 2.18
N GLY A 41 9.70 2.41 1.98
CA GLY A 41 8.52 2.99 1.34
C GLY A 41 7.90 4.12 2.17
N LEU A 42 7.29 5.09 1.49
CA LEU A 42 6.48 6.11 2.15
C LEU A 42 5.29 5.46 2.88
N LEU A 43 4.89 6.04 4.01
CA LEU A 43 3.68 5.61 4.71
C LEU A 43 2.46 5.85 3.82
N SER A 44 1.64 4.82 3.62
CA SER A 44 0.35 4.96 2.98
C SER A 44 -0.74 5.27 4.00
N LYS A 45 -1.73 6.06 3.59
CA LYS A 45 -2.96 6.35 4.36
C LYS A 45 -3.70 5.06 4.73
N ASP A 46 -3.64 4.05 3.87
CA ASP A 46 -4.27 2.74 4.09
C ASP A 46 -3.56 1.93 5.18
N ALA A 47 -2.23 1.97 5.22
CA ALA A 47 -1.44 1.31 6.26
C ALA A 47 -1.71 1.95 7.63
N GLU A 48 -1.72 3.28 7.69
CA GLU A 48 -2.08 4.02 8.91
C GLU A 48 -3.51 3.68 9.38
N LYS A 49 -4.50 3.69 8.49
CA LYS A 49 -5.88 3.31 8.81
C LYS A 49 -5.96 1.89 9.36
N SER A 50 -5.24 0.95 8.76
CA SER A 50 -5.21 -0.45 9.20
C SER A 50 -4.60 -0.58 10.60
N LEU A 51 -3.51 0.14 10.87
CA LEU A 51 -2.87 0.18 12.19
C LEU A 51 -3.83 0.72 13.25
N PHE A 52 -4.49 1.86 13.00
CA PHE A 52 -5.43 2.44 13.96
C PHE A 52 -6.67 1.58 14.19
N ARG A 53 -7.14 0.86 13.18
CA ARG A 53 -8.20 -0.15 13.37
C ARG A 53 -7.74 -1.23 14.34
N VAL A 54 -6.60 -1.88 14.09
CA VAL A 54 -6.11 -2.98 14.94
C VAL A 54 -5.84 -2.51 16.38
N LEU A 55 -5.29 -1.30 16.54
CA LEU A 55 -5.11 -0.69 17.86
C LEU A 55 -6.44 -0.48 18.60
N THR A 56 -7.50 -0.11 17.88
CA THR A 56 -8.84 0.06 18.46
C THR A 56 -9.44 -1.29 18.83
N GLU A 57 -9.39 -2.27 17.94
CA GLU A 57 -9.85 -3.64 18.18
C GLU A 57 -9.18 -4.25 19.39
N TRP A 58 -7.86 -4.08 19.54
CA TRP A 58 -7.14 -4.64 20.67
C TRP A 58 -7.60 -4.05 22.01
N LYS A 59 -7.81 -2.73 22.07
CA LYS A 59 -8.32 -2.06 23.27
C LYS A 59 -9.70 -2.55 23.70
N THR A 60 -10.54 -3.00 22.76
CA THR A 60 -11.95 -3.33 23.03
C THR A 60 -12.24 -4.83 23.10
N LEU A 61 -11.51 -5.64 22.31
CA LEU A 61 -11.77 -7.07 22.16
C LEU A 61 -10.80 -7.93 22.98
N GLU A 62 -9.62 -7.40 23.33
CA GLU A 62 -8.57 -8.15 24.04
C GLU A 62 -8.29 -9.50 23.35
N ILE A 63 -8.35 -10.62 24.09
CA ILE A 63 -8.15 -11.97 23.57
C ILE A 63 -9.21 -12.37 22.53
N LYS A 64 -10.39 -11.76 22.57
CA LYS A 64 -11.47 -12.09 21.61
C LYS A 64 -11.15 -11.64 20.20
N GLY A 65 -10.23 -10.68 20.02
CA GLY A 65 -9.82 -10.19 18.69
C GLY A 65 -9.29 -11.29 17.76
N TRP A 66 -8.79 -12.40 18.32
CA TRP A 66 -8.43 -13.58 17.54
C TRP A 66 -9.55 -14.05 16.61
N LEU A 67 -10.81 -14.03 17.08
CA LEU A 67 -11.97 -14.53 16.35
C LEU A 67 -13.03 -13.46 16.07
N GLU A 68 -13.08 -12.37 16.83
CA GLU A 68 -14.13 -11.34 16.78
C GLU A 68 -13.68 -10.03 16.11
N ALA A 69 -12.40 -9.85 15.76
CA ALA A 69 -11.95 -8.67 14.99
C ALA A 69 -12.43 -8.73 13.53
N ASP A 70 -12.30 -7.62 12.78
CA ASP A 70 -12.69 -7.56 11.37
C ASP A 70 -11.54 -7.11 10.44
N PRO A 71 -10.86 -8.07 9.74
CA PRO A 71 -11.08 -9.52 9.81
C PRO A 71 -10.49 -10.11 11.11
N PRO A 72 -10.90 -11.35 11.51
CA PRO A 72 -10.32 -12.00 12.67
C PRO A 72 -8.81 -12.14 12.56
N TRP A 73 -8.08 -11.82 13.63
CA TRP A 73 -6.61 -11.84 13.58
C TRP A 73 -6.05 -13.24 13.28
N PHE A 74 -6.80 -14.29 13.63
CA PHE A 74 -6.41 -15.67 13.39
C PHE A 74 -6.13 -15.97 11.91
N TYR A 75 -6.87 -15.37 10.97
CA TYR A 75 -6.73 -15.63 9.53
C TYR A 75 -5.89 -14.58 8.79
N HIS A 76 -5.23 -13.69 9.52
CA HIS A 76 -4.61 -12.51 8.92
C HIS A 76 -3.39 -12.88 8.07
N ALA A 77 -2.60 -13.86 8.52
CA ALA A 77 -1.41 -14.31 7.79
C ALA A 77 -1.78 -14.96 6.46
N GLU A 78 -2.76 -15.87 6.46
CA GLU A 78 -3.25 -16.55 5.25
C GLU A 78 -3.84 -15.54 4.27
N LYS A 79 -4.62 -14.57 4.76
CA LYS A 79 -5.17 -13.50 3.93
C LYS A 79 -4.08 -12.66 3.27
N LEU A 80 -3.04 -12.29 4.03
CA LEU A 80 -1.91 -11.52 3.50
C LEU A 80 -1.10 -12.33 2.48
N GLY A 81 -0.87 -13.61 2.74
CA GLY A 81 -0.23 -14.53 1.77
C GLY A 81 -0.99 -14.59 0.46
N ALA A 82 -2.30 -14.86 0.52
CA ALA A 82 -3.17 -14.91 -0.66
C ALA A 82 -3.20 -13.59 -1.45
N MET A 83 -3.17 -12.44 -0.77
CA MET A 83 -3.08 -11.13 -1.43
C MET A 83 -1.72 -10.88 -2.10
N ALA A 84 -0.63 -11.43 -1.55
CA ALA A 84 0.72 -11.27 -2.08
C ALA A 84 1.06 -12.29 -3.19
N ALA A 85 0.32 -13.39 -3.28
CA ALA A 85 0.61 -14.51 -4.19
C ALA A 85 0.78 -14.08 -5.65
N GLU A 86 -0.12 -13.23 -6.18
CA GLU A 86 -0.04 -12.73 -7.56
C GLU A 86 1.24 -11.92 -7.82
N LEU A 87 1.73 -11.18 -6.81
CA LEU A 87 2.94 -10.35 -6.94
C LEU A 87 4.22 -11.19 -7.09
N VAL A 88 4.20 -12.44 -6.61
CA VAL A 88 5.35 -13.35 -6.65
C VAL A 88 5.12 -14.56 -7.57
N GLY A 89 3.95 -14.67 -8.20
CA GLY A 89 3.58 -15.77 -9.10
C GLY A 89 3.29 -17.10 -8.39
N ALA A 90 2.85 -17.06 -7.13
CA ALA A 90 2.46 -18.23 -6.34
C ALA A 90 0.95 -18.51 -6.43
N ALA A 91 0.51 -19.69 -5.99
CA ALA A 91 -0.91 -19.93 -5.71
C ALA A 91 -1.31 -19.28 -4.36
N PRO A 92 -2.58 -18.86 -4.18
CA PRO A 92 -3.05 -18.27 -2.92
C PRO A 92 -2.90 -19.18 -1.69
N GLU A 93 -2.80 -20.50 -1.90
CA GLU A 93 -2.69 -21.53 -0.86
C GLU A 93 -1.25 -22.01 -0.58
N GLU A 94 -0.25 -21.52 -1.33
CA GLU A 94 1.17 -21.77 -1.09
C GLU A 94 1.77 -20.80 -0.05
#